data_AF-A0A5C8V2M4-F1
#
_entry.id   AF-A0A5C8V2M4-F1
#
_cell.length_a   1.000
_cell.length_b   1.000
_cell.length_c   1.000
_cell.angle_alpha   90.00
_cell.angle_beta   90.00
_cell.angle_gamma   90.00
#
_symmetry.space_group_name_H-M   'P 1'
#
loop_
_entity.id
_entity.type
_entity.pdbx_description
1 polymer ?
#
loop_
_entity_poly.entity_id
_entity_poly.type
_entity_poly.pdbx_seq_one_letter_code
_entity_poly.pdbx_strand_id
1 'polypeptide(L)'
;MKIGKLQLFKKGFRAYYLLVISIVLLTITIQSMTQYSLNQQRSTALIVNLAGRQRMLSQKLLNELYSCRYHNCDYAEMKLALTKLYQMNRFLQEGNMGLKLEPLDDEEILKEFRRLEPHLEWMYSELKDFQNFKNVSFNDIRYRVDRFLVIMDGIVNQFQKKAEKDIKTMMIIELELAIFSIVIIFFEIFFIVNPIINRIVDQKKRLAEIAWHQSHVFNSHMKNITDLQYVLTVEKNPERKNEIYGFIGEELNHLKMVSQNMVKSLEETTEDPKAHHLVIRKVEGFLEKYNLMGEEKELIDDDTAHS
;
A
#
# COMPACT_ATOMS: atom_id res chain seq x y z
N MET A 1 35.69 -28.96 -8.47
CA MET A 1 34.49 -29.39 -9.22
C MET A 1 33.25 -28.78 -8.56
N LYS A 2 32.55 -27.89 -9.30
CA LYS A 2 31.28 -27.18 -9.05
C LYS A 2 30.80 -26.95 -7.60
N ILE A 3 31.07 -25.73 -7.13
CA ILE A 3 30.42 -25.04 -6.01
C ILE A 3 28.94 -24.79 -6.38
N GLY A 4 28.03 -25.61 -5.87
CA GLY A 4 26.60 -25.56 -6.14
C GLY A 4 25.75 -24.79 -5.13
N LYS A 5 26.27 -23.76 -4.43
CA LYS A 5 25.56 -23.17 -3.26
C LYS A 5 25.17 -21.69 -3.30
N LEU A 6 25.33 -20.97 -4.43
CA LEU A 6 24.90 -19.56 -4.51
C LEU A 6 23.52 -19.29 -5.15
N GLN A 7 22.78 -20.32 -5.58
CA GLN A 7 21.45 -20.13 -6.20
C GLN A 7 20.27 -20.14 -5.21
N LEU A 8 20.46 -20.64 -3.98
CA LEU A 8 19.38 -20.80 -3.00
C LEU A 8 19.06 -19.52 -2.21
N PHE A 9 20.06 -18.70 -1.88
CA PHE A 9 19.86 -17.41 -1.21
C PHE A 9 19.11 -16.38 -2.08
N LYS A 10 19.27 -16.44 -3.42
CA LYS A 10 18.53 -15.57 -4.35
C LYS A 10 17.03 -15.83 -4.40
N LYS A 11 16.54 -17.03 -4.03
CA LYS A 11 15.11 -17.38 -4.17
C LYS A 11 14.24 -16.86 -3.02
N GLY A 12 14.74 -16.85 -1.77
CA GLY A 12 13.97 -16.36 -0.61
C GLY A 12 13.76 -14.84 -0.65
N PHE A 13 14.79 -14.11 -1.04
CA PHE A 13 14.75 -12.64 -1.15
C PHE A 13 13.80 -12.18 -2.28
N ARG A 14 13.76 -12.90 -3.41
CA ARG A 14 12.80 -12.64 -4.50
C ARG A 14 11.36 -12.87 -4.07
N ALA A 15 11.09 -13.93 -3.30
CA ALA A 15 9.74 -14.23 -2.82
C ALA A 15 9.24 -13.16 -1.82
N TYR A 16 10.11 -12.66 -0.96
CA TYR A 16 9.79 -11.53 -0.07
C TYR A 16 9.46 -10.25 -0.85
N TYR A 17 10.28 -9.87 -1.84
CA TYR A 17 9.95 -8.71 -2.68
C TYR A 17 8.66 -8.88 -3.46
N LEU A 18 8.36 -10.09 -3.94
CA LEU A 18 7.09 -10.38 -4.60
C LEU A 18 5.90 -10.13 -3.67
N LEU A 19 5.96 -10.57 -2.41
CA LEU A 19 4.93 -10.31 -1.40
C LEU A 19 4.75 -8.81 -1.12
N VAL A 20 5.84 -8.08 -0.96
CA VAL A 20 5.73 -6.63 -0.67
C VAL A 20 5.14 -5.90 -1.87
N ILE A 21 5.60 -6.22 -3.08
CA ILE A 21 5.12 -5.59 -4.32
C ILE A 21 3.65 -5.92 -4.57
N SER A 22 3.21 -7.17 -4.35
CA SER A 22 1.82 -7.56 -4.54
C SER A 22 0.89 -6.82 -3.58
N ILE A 23 1.23 -6.74 -2.29
CA ILE A 23 0.43 -6.00 -1.29
C ILE A 23 0.34 -4.51 -1.66
N VAL A 24 1.45 -3.89 -2.06
CA VAL A 24 1.48 -2.49 -2.50
C VAL A 24 0.61 -2.29 -3.74
N LEU A 25 0.73 -3.16 -4.75
CA LEU A 25 -0.08 -3.08 -5.97
C LEU A 25 -1.57 -3.27 -5.71
N LEU A 26 -1.94 -4.24 -4.86
CA LEU A 26 -3.32 -4.45 -4.44
C LEU A 26 -3.88 -3.19 -3.75
N THR A 27 -3.13 -2.63 -2.82
CA THR A 27 -3.52 -1.42 -2.09
C THR A 27 -3.72 -0.22 -3.03
N ILE A 28 -2.79 0.01 -3.96
CA ILE A 28 -2.88 1.10 -4.95
C ILE A 28 -4.09 0.91 -5.85
N THR A 29 -4.36 -0.34 -6.29
CA THR A 29 -5.48 -0.65 -7.18
C THR A 29 -6.81 -0.39 -6.49
N ILE A 30 -6.99 -0.89 -5.25
CA ILE A 30 -8.19 -0.66 -4.45
C ILE A 30 -8.38 0.85 -4.23
N GLN A 31 -7.35 1.54 -3.75
CA GLN A 31 -7.46 2.97 -3.46
C GLN A 31 -7.79 3.81 -4.71
N SER A 32 -7.21 3.45 -5.85
CA SER A 32 -7.47 4.12 -7.13
C SER A 32 -8.91 3.91 -7.59
N MET A 33 -9.45 2.69 -7.46
CA MET A 33 -10.86 2.38 -7.76
C MET A 33 -11.82 3.09 -6.80
N THR A 34 -11.54 3.09 -5.50
CA THR A 34 -12.37 3.82 -4.52
C THR A 34 -12.39 5.32 -4.84
N GLN A 35 -11.23 5.91 -5.18
CA GLN A 35 -11.15 7.33 -5.55
C GLN A 35 -11.92 7.64 -6.85
N TYR A 36 -11.83 6.75 -7.85
CA TYR A 36 -12.61 6.86 -9.08
C TYR A 36 -14.12 6.79 -8.81
N SER A 37 -14.57 5.81 -8.02
CA SER A 37 -15.97 5.65 -7.61
C SER A 37 -16.50 6.89 -6.89
N LEU A 38 -15.75 7.44 -5.92
CA LEU A 38 -16.13 8.65 -5.20
C LEU A 38 -16.26 9.87 -6.13
N ASN A 39 -15.38 9.99 -7.13
CA ASN A 39 -15.46 11.07 -8.10
C ASN A 39 -16.70 10.93 -8.99
N GLN A 40 -17.01 9.72 -9.44
CA GLN A 40 -18.21 9.43 -10.22
C GLN A 40 -19.49 9.74 -9.43
N GLN A 41 -19.52 9.38 -8.15
CA GLN A 41 -20.64 9.70 -7.25
C GLN A 41 -20.86 11.20 -7.11
N ARG A 42 -19.79 11.99 -6.96
CA ARG A 42 -19.88 13.46 -6.87
C ARG A 42 -20.44 14.07 -8.16
N SER A 43 -19.97 13.62 -9.32
CA SER A 43 -20.47 14.07 -10.62
C SER A 43 -21.97 13.75 -10.76
N THR A 44 -22.36 12.53 -10.43
CA THR A 44 -23.75 12.09 -10.54
C THR A 44 -24.68 12.84 -9.59
N ALA A 45 -24.26 13.08 -8.34
CA ALA A 45 -25.02 13.87 -7.38
C ALA A 45 -25.22 15.33 -7.84
N LEU A 46 -24.20 15.91 -8.49
CA LEU A 46 -24.30 17.23 -9.10
C LEU A 46 -25.37 17.27 -10.19
N ILE A 47 -25.37 16.28 -11.10
CA ILE A 47 -26.35 16.18 -12.20
C ILE A 47 -27.78 16.08 -11.65
N VAL A 48 -28.03 15.17 -10.70
CA VAL A 48 -29.35 15.01 -10.05
C VAL A 48 -29.80 16.31 -9.41
N ASN A 49 -28.89 17.03 -8.74
CA ASN A 49 -29.21 18.30 -8.11
C ASN A 49 -29.53 19.40 -9.13
N LEU A 50 -28.75 19.52 -10.21
CA LEU A 50 -28.96 20.51 -11.26
C LEU A 50 -30.27 20.26 -12.04
N ALA A 51 -30.57 19.00 -12.35
CA ALA A 51 -31.86 18.59 -12.91
C ALA A 51 -33.01 18.90 -11.93
N GLY A 52 -32.83 18.60 -10.64
CA GLY A 52 -33.78 18.95 -9.59
C GLY A 52 -34.09 20.44 -9.51
N ARG A 53 -33.07 21.31 -9.70
CA ARG A 53 -33.24 22.77 -9.76
C ARG A 53 -34.09 23.22 -10.95
N GLN A 54 -34.13 22.48 -12.05
CA GLN A 54 -34.98 22.84 -13.20
C GLN A 54 -36.47 22.86 -12.83
N ARG A 55 -36.92 21.92 -11.97
CA ARG A 55 -38.29 21.91 -11.43
C ARG A 55 -38.61 23.17 -10.63
N MET A 56 -37.67 23.59 -9.78
CA MET A 56 -37.81 24.82 -8.99
C MET A 56 -37.80 26.06 -9.90
N LEU A 57 -36.90 26.11 -10.89
CA LEU A 57 -36.79 27.24 -11.81
C LEU A 57 -38.04 27.39 -12.69
N SER A 58 -38.65 26.29 -13.15
CA SER A 58 -39.88 26.36 -13.95
C SER A 58 -41.06 26.88 -13.13
N GLN A 59 -41.18 26.47 -11.86
CA GLN A 59 -42.19 26.97 -10.94
C GLN A 59 -41.92 28.43 -10.52
N LYS A 60 -40.65 28.78 -10.29
CA LYS A 60 -40.24 30.17 -10.03
C LYS A 60 -40.61 31.07 -11.19
N LEU A 61 -40.33 30.66 -12.43
CA LEU A 61 -40.73 31.40 -13.63
C LEU A 61 -42.24 31.67 -13.67
N LEU A 62 -43.06 30.65 -13.40
CA LEU A 62 -44.52 30.79 -13.34
C LEU A 62 -44.96 31.78 -12.24
N ASN A 63 -44.32 31.72 -11.07
CA ASN A 63 -44.60 32.61 -9.95
C ASN A 63 -44.23 34.07 -10.26
N GLU A 64 -43.04 34.32 -10.84
CA GLU A 64 -42.65 35.66 -11.24
C GLU A 64 -43.57 36.23 -12.33
N LEU A 65 -43.99 35.40 -13.30
CA LEU A 65 -44.96 35.82 -14.32
C LEU A 65 -46.31 36.19 -13.73
N TYR A 66 -46.76 35.46 -12.71
CA TYR A 66 -47.98 35.79 -11.97
C TYR A 66 -47.84 37.13 -11.23
N SER A 67 -46.74 37.31 -10.48
CA SER A 67 -46.44 38.57 -9.79
C SER A 67 -46.36 39.75 -10.77
N CYS A 68 -45.74 39.57 -11.93
CA CYS A 68 -45.65 40.58 -12.97
C CYS A 68 -46.99 40.96 -13.61
N ARG A 69 -48.00 40.08 -13.52
CA ARG A 69 -49.33 40.32 -14.07
C ARG A 69 -50.29 40.98 -13.07
N TYR A 70 -50.18 40.64 -11.79
CA TYR A 70 -51.18 41.03 -10.78
C TYR A 70 -50.62 41.88 -9.63
N HIS A 71 -49.30 41.98 -9.49
CA HIS A 71 -48.61 42.67 -8.40
C HIS A 71 -47.40 43.47 -8.93
N ASN A 72 -46.34 43.57 -8.12
CA ASN A 72 -45.08 44.18 -8.51
C ASN A 72 -44.24 43.18 -9.29
N CYS A 73 -43.78 43.59 -10.47
CA CYS A 73 -42.94 42.77 -11.32
C CYS A 73 -41.46 42.93 -10.99
N ASP A 74 -40.78 41.83 -10.68
CA ASP A 74 -39.32 41.75 -10.71
C ASP A 74 -38.86 41.17 -12.05
N TYR A 75 -38.70 42.07 -13.03
CA TYR A 75 -38.25 41.70 -14.38
C TYR A 75 -36.87 41.05 -14.39
N ALA A 76 -35.99 41.40 -13.44
CA ALA A 76 -34.65 40.87 -13.38
C ALA A 76 -34.68 39.40 -12.93
N GLU A 77 -35.44 39.07 -11.89
CA GLU A 77 -35.61 37.71 -11.41
C GLU A 77 -36.34 36.81 -12.41
N MET A 78 -37.38 37.32 -13.08
CA MET A 78 -38.07 36.59 -14.14
C MET A 78 -37.10 36.24 -15.30
N LYS A 79 -36.32 37.24 -15.77
CA LYS A 79 -35.31 37.05 -16.81
C LYS A 79 -34.24 36.06 -16.41
N LEU A 80 -33.77 36.16 -15.17
CA LEU A 80 -32.76 35.27 -14.62
C LEU A 80 -33.27 33.82 -14.54
N ALA A 81 -34.51 33.62 -14.08
CA ALA A 81 -35.15 32.31 -14.00
C ALA A 81 -35.27 31.66 -15.38
N LEU A 82 -35.81 32.39 -16.37
CA LEU A 82 -35.95 31.90 -17.74
C LEU A 82 -34.58 31.55 -18.36
N THR A 83 -33.60 32.45 -18.22
CA THR A 83 -32.27 32.24 -18.80
C THR A 83 -31.56 31.04 -18.18
N LYS A 84 -31.63 30.89 -16.85
CA LYS A 84 -31.03 29.74 -16.14
C LYS A 84 -31.72 28.43 -16.49
N LEU A 85 -33.06 28.43 -16.59
CA LEU A 85 -33.84 27.26 -17.00
C LEU A 85 -33.40 26.80 -18.40
N TYR A 86 -33.36 27.73 -19.35
CA TYR A 86 -32.99 27.44 -20.74
C TYR A 86 -31.53 26.96 -20.89
N GLN A 87 -30.58 27.68 -20.30
CA GLN A 87 -29.16 27.33 -20.39
C GLN A 87 -28.82 26.01 -19.71
N MET A 88 -29.36 25.77 -18.51
CA MET A 88 -29.04 24.56 -17.77
C MET A 88 -29.64 23.31 -18.42
N ASN A 89 -30.83 23.43 -19.05
CA ASN A 89 -31.40 22.33 -19.83
C ASN A 89 -30.46 21.88 -20.96
N ARG A 90 -29.76 22.83 -21.60
CA ARG A 90 -28.74 22.52 -22.61
C ARG A 90 -27.50 21.88 -22.00
N PHE A 91 -26.97 22.45 -20.90
CA PHE A 91 -25.78 21.90 -20.23
C PHE A 91 -25.99 20.48 -19.68
N LEU A 92 -27.21 20.12 -19.29
CA LEU A 92 -27.56 18.75 -18.86
C LEU A 92 -27.57 17.74 -20.02
N GLN A 93 -27.65 18.19 -21.27
CA GLN A 93 -27.66 17.34 -22.47
C GLN A 93 -26.28 17.33 -23.15
N GLU A 94 -25.72 18.51 -23.40
CA GLU A 94 -24.48 18.70 -24.18
C GLU A 94 -23.22 18.70 -23.30
N GLY A 95 -23.38 18.76 -21.99
CA GLY A 95 -22.28 18.95 -21.05
C GLY A 95 -21.84 20.41 -20.92
N ASN A 96 -20.91 20.65 -20.00
CA ASN A 96 -20.32 21.95 -19.75
C ASN A 96 -19.00 21.80 -18.98
N MET A 97 -17.87 22.19 -19.60
CA MET A 97 -16.55 22.07 -18.98
C MET A 97 -16.42 22.89 -17.68
N GLY A 98 -17.03 24.09 -17.62
CA GLY A 98 -16.97 24.95 -16.43
C GLY A 98 -17.68 24.33 -15.22
N LEU A 99 -18.73 23.56 -15.44
CA LEU A 99 -19.47 22.82 -14.42
C LEU A 99 -18.98 21.38 -14.24
N LYS A 100 -17.96 20.96 -15.01
CA LYS A 100 -17.47 19.56 -15.07
C LYS A 100 -18.60 18.57 -15.39
N LEU A 101 -19.50 18.96 -16.28
CA LEU A 101 -20.55 18.10 -16.79
C LEU A 101 -20.10 17.50 -18.12
N GLU A 102 -20.11 16.18 -18.19
CA GLU A 102 -19.91 15.46 -19.44
C GLU A 102 -21.22 15.46 -20.25
N PRO A 103 -21.13 15.36 -21.59
CA PRO A 103 -22.31 15.19 -22.43
C PRO A 103 -23.12 13.96 -22.00
N LEU A 104 -24.44 14.07 -22.04
CA LEU A 104 -25.33 12.98 -21.71
C LEU A 104 -25.25 11.90 -22.80
N ASP A 105 -24.94 10.67 -22.40
CA ASP A 105 -24.80 9.50 -23.28
C ASP A 105 -26.01 8.56 -23.25
N ASP A 106 -26.96 8.84 -22.35
CA ASP A 106 -28.10 7.96 -22.09
C ASP A 106 -29.27 8.25 -23.02
N GLU A 107 -29.51 7.36 -23.99
CA GLU A 107 -30.57 7.54 -24.99
C GLU A 107 -31.99 7.59 -24.40
N GLU A 108 -32.25 6.91 -23.28
CA GLU A 108 -33.56 6.95 -22.63
C GLU A 108 -33.81 8.33 -22.01
N ILE A 109 -32.81 8.88 -21.32
CA ILE A 109 -32.89 10.21 -20.72
C ILE A 109 -32.94 11.29 -21.82
N LEU A 110 -32.13 11.17 -22.87
CA LEU A 110 -32.16 12.07 -24.04
C LEU A 110 -33.54 12.09 -24.70
N LYS A 111 -34.22 10.95 -24.77
CA LYS A 111 -35.59 10.87 -25.29
C LYS A 111 -36.57 11.71 -24.48
N GLU A 112 -36.44 11.73 -23.16
CA GLU A 112 -37.30 12.58 -22.32
C GLU A 112 -36.96 14.06 -22.47
N PHE A 113 -35.68 14.43 -22.61
CA PHE A 113 -35.30 15.80 -22.96
C PHE A 113 -35.92 16.23 -24.30
N ARG A 114 -35.90 15.38 -25.33
CA ARG A 114 -36.58 15.64 -26.62
C ARG A 114 -38.09 15.87 -26.46
N ARG A 115 -38.75 15.21 -25.50
CA ARG A 115 -40.17 15.43 -25.19
C ARG A 115 -40.42 16.73 -24.42
N LEU A 116 -39.45 17.15 -23.61
CA LEU A 116 -39.49 18.38 -22.83
C LEU A 116 -39.22 19.61 -23.71
N GLU A 117 -38.39 19.48 -24.74
CA GLU A 117 -37.92 20.56 -25.62
C GLU A 117 -39.03 21.46 -26.18
N PRO A 118 -40.14 20.96 -26.75
CA PRO A 118 -41.18 21.83 -27.32
C PRO A 118 -41.84 22.73 -26.27
N HIS A 119 -41.85 22.32 -25.01
CA HIS A 119 -42.38 23.13 -23.92
C HIS A 119 -41.40 24.24 -23.51
N LEU A 120 -40.12 23.89 -23.41
CA LEU A 120 -39.07 24.83 -23.04
C LEU A 120 -38.83 25.87 -24.13
N GLU A 121 -38.72 25.45 -25.40
CA GLU A 121 -38.52 26.34 -26.53
C GLU A 121 -39.67 27.33 -26.70
N TRP A 122 -40.91 26.88 -26.53
CA TRP A 122 -42.08 27.78 -26.53
C TRP A 122 -42.02 28.79 -25.39
N MET A 123 -41.72 28.34 -24.16
CA MET A 123 -41.59 29.28 -23.02
C MET A 123 -40.48 30.30 -23.28
N TYR A 124 -39.35 29.88 -23.86
CA TYR A 124 -38.25 30.77 -24.18
C TYR A 124 -38.61 31.76 -25.30
N SER A 125 -39.26 31.30 -26.38
CA SER A 125 -39.63 32.17 -27.51
C SER A 125 -40.63 33.26 -27.10
N GLU A 126 -41.63 32.91 -26.29
CA GLU A 126 -42.71 33.82 -25.89
C GLU A 126 -42.30 34.78 -24.77
N LEU A 127 -41.33 34.40 -23.94
CA LEU A 127 -40.98 35.15 -22.72
C LEU A 127 -39.62 35.85 -22.79
N LYS A 128 -38.76 35.54 -23.77
CA LYS A 128 -37.43 36.19 -23.93
C LYS A 128 -37.53 37.69 -24.19
N ASP A 129 -38.60 38.12 -24.87
CA ASP A 129 -38.90 39.52 -25.10
C ASP A 129 -39.83 40.00 -23.99
N PHE A 130 -39.23 40.32 -22.84
CA PHE A 130 -39.86 40.65 -21.56
C PHE A 130 -40.84 41.84 -21.61
N GLN A 131 -41.04 42.47 -22.77
CA GLN A 131 -42.05 43.51 -22.99
C GLN A 131 -43.39 42.93 -23.47
N ASN A 132 -43.37 41.78 -24.14
CA ASN A 132 -44.54 41.20 -24.82
C ASN A 132 -45.23 40.07 -24.03
N PHE A 133 -44.67 39.64 -22.90
CA PHE A 133 -45.24 38.57 -22.05
C PHE A 133 -46.67 38.84 -21.55
N LYS A 134 -47.11 40.11 -21.50
CA LYS A 134 -48.47 40.48 -21.08
C LYS A 134 -49.54 39.98 -22.05
N ASN A 135 -49.19 39.83 -23.33
CA ASN A 135 -50.09 39.36 -24.38
C ASN A 135 -50.20 37.82 -24.42
N VAL A 136 -49.33 37.12 -23.71
CA VAL A 136 -49.31 35.66 -23.65
C VAL A 136 -50.33 35.17 -22.62
N SER A 137 -51.18 34.22 -23.00
CA SER A 137 -52.17 33.60 -22.10
C SER A 137 -51.50 32.98 -20.87
N PHE A 138 -51.99 33.30 -19.66
CA PHE A 138 -51.46 32.69 -18.42
C PHE A 138 -51.66 31.18 -18.43
N ASN A 139 -52.81 30.73 -18.96
CA ASN A 139 -53.17 29.32 -18.98
C ASN A 139 -52.23 28.53 -19.90
N ASP A 140 -51.78 29.12 -21.00
CA ASP A 140 -50.84 28.47 -21.92
C ASP A 140 -49.46 28.32 -21.26
N ILE A 141 -48.97 29.37 -20.58
CA ILE A 141 -47.73 29.31 -19.80
C ILE A 141 -47.83 28.25 -18.72
N ARG A 142 -48.92 28.27 -17.92
CA ARG A 142 -49.15 27.29 -16.85
C ARG A 142 -49.18 25.87 -17.40
N TYR A 143 -49.91 25.63 -18.49
CA TYR A 143 -49.95 24.32 -19.15
C TYR A 143 -48.54 23.86 -19.56
N ARG A 144 -47.73 24.74 -20.16
CA ARG A 144 -46.36 24.39 -20.59
C ARG A 144 -45.45 24.11 -19.40
N VAL A 145 -45.54 24.90 -18.33
CA VAL A 145 -44.79 24.70 -17.08
C VAL A 145 -45.18 23.40 -16.39
N ASP A 146 -46.47 23.08 -16.29
CA ASP A 146 -46.95 21.84 -15.67
C ASP A 146 -46.48 20.62 -16.46
N ARG A 147 -46.52 20.68 -17.79
CA ARG A 147 -45.99 19.62 -18.67
C ARG A 147 -44.47 19.48 -18.57
N PHE A 148 -43.75 20.60 -18.52
CA PHE A 148 -42.31 20.61 -18.25
C PHE A 148 -42.00 19.94 -16.90
N LEU A 149 -42.73 20.29 -15.85
CA LEU A 149 -42.50 19.78 -14.49
C LEU A 149 -42.64 18.26 -14.44
N VAL A 150 -43.70 17.71 -15.03
CA VAL A 150 -43.95 16.26 -15.05
C VAL A 150 -42.83 15.51 -15.80
N ILE A 151 -42.39 16.02 -16.96
CA ILE A 151 -41.32 15.38 -17.73
C ILE A 151 -39.99 15.50 -17.00
N MET A 152 -39.67 16.68 -16.45
CA MET A 152 -38.45 16.93 -15.69
C MET A 152 -38.38 16.09 -14.42
N ASP A 153 -39.51 15.84 -13.74
CA ASP A 153 -39.56 14.90 -12.63
C ASP A 153 -39.19 13.47 -13.07
N GLY A 154 -39.70 13.04 -14.23
CA GLY A 154 -39.30 11.78 -14.87
C GLY A 154 -37.79 11.71 -15.16
N ILE A 155 -37.21 12.79 -15.71
CA ILE A 155 -35.77 12.90 -15.98
C ILE A 155 -34.96 12.81 -14.68
N VAL A 156 -35.34 13.57 -13.64
CA VAL A 156 -34.68 13.54 -12.33
C VAL A 156 -34.70 12.12 -11.75
N ASN A 157 -35.85 11.45 -11.81
CA ASN A 157 -35.99 10.07 -11.33
C ASN A 157 -35.12 9.09 -12.13
N GLN A 158 -34.96 9.28 -13.44
CA GLN A 158 -34.05 8.45 -14.25
C GLN A 158 -32.58 8.69 -13.88
N PHE A 159 -32.15 9.94 -13.71
CA PHE A 159 -30.81 10.23 -13.20
C PHE A 159 -30.56 9.62 -11.82
N GLN A 160 -31.54 9.68 -10.91
CA GLN A 160 -31.45 9.04 -9.59
C GLN A 160 -31.31 7.51 -9.70
N LYS A 161 -32.14 6.85 -10.53
CA LYS A 161 -32.06 5.40 -10.73
C LYS A 161 -30.74 4.97 -11.36
N LYS A 162 -30.24 5.72 -12.35
CA LYS A 162 -28.92 5.47 -12.95
C LYS A 162 -27.83 5.59 -11.89
N ALA A 163 -27.86 6.66 -11.09
CA ALA A 163 -26.92 6.88 -9.98
C ALA A 163 -26.91 5.71 -8.99
N GLU A 164 -28.09 5.29 -8.53
CA GLU A 164 -28.22 4.17 -7.58
C GLU A 164 -27.70 2.86 -8.16
N LYS A 165 -27.95 2.61 -9.45
CA LYS A 165 -27.46 1.41 -10.15
C LYS A 165 -25.94 1.43 -10.27
N ASP A 166 -25.36 2.56 -10.65
CA ASP A 166 -23.92 2.71 -10.81
C ASP A 166 -23.21 2.57 -9.46
N ILE A 167 -23.76 3.17 -8.39
CA ILE A 167 -23.26 3.00 -7.01
C ILE A 167 -23.29 1.54 -6.58
N LYS A 168 -24.41 0.83 -6.78
CA LYS A 168 -24.53 -0.59 -6.44
C LYS A 168 -23.52 -1.44 -7.21
N THR A 169 -23.32 -1.15 -8.49
CA THR A 169 -22.35 -1.87 -9.34
C THR A 169 -20.93 -1.66 -8.81
N MET A 170 -20.57 -0.42 -8.47
CA MET A 170 -19.25 -0.12 -7.88
C MET A 170 -19.05 -0.81 -6.52
N MET A 171 -20.07 -0.85 -5.66
CA MET A 171 -19.99 -1.56 -4.38
C MET A 171 -19.76 -3.06 -4.54
N ILE A 172 -20.40 -3.70 -5.52
CA ILE A 172 -20.21 -5.12 -5.81
C ILE A 172 -18.77 -5.39 -6.28
N ILE A 173 -18.27 -4.58 -7.21
CA ILE A 173 -16.88 -4.69 -7.71
C ILE A 173 -15.87 -4.51 -6.57
N GLU A 174 -16.07 -3.52 -5.70
CA GLU A 174 -15.19 -3.29 -4.54
C GLU A 174 -15.19 -4.47 -3.57
N LEU A 175 -16.36 -5.06 -3.30
CA LEU A 175 -16.47 -6.25 -2.46
C LEU A 175 -15.77 -7.47 -3.07
N GLU A 176 -15.97 -7.71 -4.37
CA GLU A 176 -15.31 -8.81 -5.09
C GLU A 176 -13.78 -8.67 -5.03
N LEU A 177 -13.26 -7.47 -5.26
CA LEU A 177 -11.83 -7.18 -5.17
C LEU A 177 -11.28 -7.32 -3.76
N ALA A 178 -12.04 -6.91 -2.73
CA ALA A 178 -11.65 -7.10 -1.34
C ALA A 178 -11.53 -8.59 -0.99
N ILE A 179 -12.53 -9.39 -1.38
CA ILE A 179 -12.50 -10.86 -1.19
C ILE A 179 -11.32 -11.47 -1.93
N PHE A 180 -11.10 -11.08 -3.19
CA PHE A 180 -9.97 -11.57 -3.98
C PHE A 180 -8.62 -11.20 -3.37
N SER A 181 -8.50 -10.01 -2.80
CA SER A 181 -7.29 -9.56 -2.09
C SER A 181 -7.01 -10.39 -0.84
N ILE A 182 -8.05 -10.71 -0.06
CA ILE A 182 -7.92 -11.60 1.11
C ILE A 182 -7.46 -12.99 0.67
N VAL A 183 -8.01 -13.51 -0.42
CA VAL A 183 -7.60 -14.80 -0.98
C VAL A 183 -6.12 -14.77 -1.39
N ILE A 184 -5.66 -13.72 -2.08
CA ILE A 184 -4.24 -13.56 -2.43
C ILE A 184 -3.37 -13.53 -1.18
N ILE A 185 -3.71 -12.74 -0.17
CA ILE A 185 -2.94 -12.67 1.08
C ILE A 185 -2.87 -14.04 1.76
N PHE A 186 -3.98 -14.78 1.77
CA PHE A 186 -3.98 -16.15 2.27
C PHE A 186 -3.00 -17.03 1.49
N PHE A 187 -3.06 -17.01 0.16
CA PHE A 187 -2.08 -17.72 -0.69
C PHE A 187 -0.63 -17.31 -0.37
N GLU A 188 -0.35 -16.03 -0.21
CA GLU A 188 1.00 -15.55 0.14
C GLU A 188 1.45 -16.08 1.50
N ILE A 189 0.55 -16.14 2.50
CA ILE A 189 0.89 -16.69 3.82
C ILE A 189 1.32 -18.16 3.69
N PHE A 190 0.53 -18.99 2.99
CA PHE A 190 0.84 -20.41 2.86
C PHE A 190 2.06 -20.70 2.00
N PHE A 191 2.23 -20.00 0.87
CA PHE A 191 3.23 -20.33 -0.14
C PHE A 191 4.50 -19.46 -0.09
N ILE A 192 4.46 -18.29 0.55
CA ILE A 192 5.60 -17.37 0.67
C ILE A 192 6.04 -17.23 2.12
N VAL A 193 5.14 -16.79 3.02
CA VAL A 193 5.50 -16.46 4.41
C VAL A 193 5.92 -17.70 5.19
N ASN A 194 5.09 -18.75 5.21
CA ASN A 194 5.37 -19.98 5.97
C ASN A 194 6.70 -20.65 5.54
N PRO A 195 7.01 -20.82 4.24
CA PRO A 195 8.30 -21.36 3.81
C PRO A 195 9.49 -20.48 4.20
N ILE A 196 9.35 -19.15 4.16
CA ILE A 196 10.41 -18.22 4.58
C ILE A 196 10.68 -18.37 6.08
N ILE A 197 9.63 -18.34 6.91
CA ILE A 197 9.74 -18.50 8.36
C ILE A 197 10.43 -19.83 8.69
N ASN A 198 9.98 -20.93 8.09
CA ASN A 198 10.56 -22.25 8.34
C ASN A 198 12.05 -22.30 7.97
N ARG A 199 12.47 -21.65 6.89
CA ARG A 199 13.90 -21.55 6.51
C ARG A 199 14.71 -20.76 7.51
N ILE A 200 14.21 -19.62 7.98
CA ILE A 200 14.89 -18.79 8.97
C ILE A 200 15.04 -19.54 10.30
N VAL A 201 13.98 -20.24 10.74
CA VAL A 201 14.01 -21.06 11.96
C VAL A 201 15.01 -22.21 11.82
N ASP A 202 15.04 -22.89 10.67
CA ASP A 202 16.01 -23.97 10.42
C ASP A 202 17.45 -23.44 10.42
N GLN A 203 17.70 -22.29 9.78
CA GLN A 203 19.00 -21.62 9.78
C GLN A 203 19.45 -21.25 11.21
N LYS A 204 18.54 -20.69 12.02
CA LYS A 204 18.81 -20.36 13.41
C LYS A 204 19.16 -21.60 14.24
N LYS A 205 18.44 -22.72 14.03
CA LYS A 205 18.73 -23.99 14.73
C LYS A 205 20.12 -24.52 14.38
N ARG A 206 20.47 -24.56 13.09
CA ARG A 206 21.80 -25.01 12.64
C ARG A 206 22.92 -24.14 13.20
N LEU A 207 22.71 -22.82 13.22
CA LEU A 207 23.69 -21.89 13.79
C LEU A 207 23.87 -22.12 15.30
N ALA A 208 22.78 -22.35 16.03
CA ALA A 208 22.82 -22.67 17.45
C ALA A 208 23.53 -24.01 17.71
N GLU A 209 23.31 -25.03 16.87
CA GLU A 209 23.99 -26.32 16.96
C GLU A 209 25.50 -26.20 16.72
N ILE A 210 25.91 -25.45 15.69
CA ILE A 210 27.33 -25.16 15.42
C ILE A 210 27.97 -24.43 16.61
N ALA A 211 27.32 -23.37 17.10
CA ALA A 211 27.81 -22.60 18.25
C ALA A 211 27.92 -23.47 19.51
N TRP A 212 26.92 -24.33 19.77
CA TRP A 212 26.94 -25.27 20.89
C TRP A 212 28.08 -26.27 20.77
N HIS A 213 28.28 -26.88 19.59
CA HIS A 213 29.34 -27.86 19.38
C HIS A 213 30.73 -27.24 19.54
N GLN A 214 30.95 -26.05 18.95
CA GLN A 214 32.19 -25.32 19.12
C GLN A 214 32.44 -24.99 20.60
N SER A 215 31.41 -24.53 21.33
CA SER A 215 31.52 -24.23 22.76
C SER A 215 31.86 -25.48 23.60
N HIS A 216 31.26 -26.63 23.27
CA HIS A 216 31.56 -27.88 23.95
C HIS A 216 33.00 -28.33 23.73
N VAL A 217 33.48 -28.33 22.48
CA VAL A 217 34.86 -28.68 22.13
C VAL A 217 35.85 -27.72 22.80
N PHE A 218 35.57 -26.42 22.78
CA PHE A 218 36.37 -25.41 23.47
C PHE A 218 36.49 -25.71 24.98
N ASN A 219 35.37 -26.00 25.65
CA ASN A 219 35.36 -26.32 27.08
C ASN A 219 36.11 -27.63 27.38
N SER A 220 36.08 -28.61 26.48
CA SER A 220 36.82 -29.87 26.62
C SER A 220 38.34 -29.62 26.60
N HIS A 221 38.84 -28.88 25.61
CA HIS A 221 40.26 -28.52 25.53
C HIS A 221 40.68 -27.68 26.75
N MET A 222 39.84 -26.74 27.19
CA MET A 222 40.10 -25.95 28.40
C MET A 222 40.22 -26.82 29.66
N LYS A 223 39.38 -27.86 29.77
CA LYS A 223 39.46 -28.83 30.88
C LYS A 223 40.75 -29.64 30.81
N ASN A 224 41.14 -30.17 29.65
CA ASN A 224 42.39 -30.91 29.48
C ASN A 224 43.61 -30.07 29.89
N ILE A 225 43.65 -28.80 29.49
CA ILE A 225 44.71 -27.87 29.90
C ILE A 225 44.74 -27.71 31.43
N THR A 226 43.58 -27.55 32.06
CA THR A 226 43.47 -27.41 33.52
C THR A 226 43.96 -28.67 34.25
N ASP A 227 43.60 -29.85 33.75
CA ASP A 227 44.02 -31.14 34.32
C ASP A 227 45.54 -31.35 34.16
N LEU A 228 46.10 -31.08 32.98
CA LEU A 228 47.55 -31.15 32.74
C LEU A 228 48.33 -30.12 33.59
N GLN A 229 47.76 -28.92 33.77
CA GLN A 229 48.33 -27.90 34.64
C GLN A 229 48.37 -28.37 36.10
N TYR A 230 47.33 -29.07 36.57
CA TYR A 230 47.35 -29.67 37.90
C TYR A 230 48.45 -30.73 38.03
N VAL A 231 48.57 -31.65 37.06
CA VAL A 231 49.62 -32.69 37.06
C VAL A 231 51.03 -32.09 37.10
N LEU A 232 51.27 -30.98 36.38
CA LEU A 232 52.55 -30.26 36.42
C LEU A 232 52.94 -29.78 37.83
N THR A 233 51.96 -29.45 38.68
CA THR A 233 52.22 -29.00 40.06
C THR A 233 52.71 -30.13 40.97
N VAL A 234 52.39 -31.38 40.63
CA VAL A 234 52.69 -32.56 41.47
C VAL A 234 53.83 -33.42 40.91
N GLU A 235 54.04 -33.41 39.60
CA GLU A 235 55.13 -34.15 38.95
C GLU A 235 56.50 -33.62 39.40
N LYS A 236 57.46 -34.52 39.62
CA LYS A 236 58.82 -34.19 40.09
C LYS A 236 59.89 -34.53 39.07
N ASN A 237 59.61 -35.41 38.11
CA ASN A 237 60.53 -35.77 37.05
C ASN A 237 60.62 -34.64 35.99
N PRO A 238 61.81 -34.07 35.74
CA PRO A 238 62.00 -33.01 34.75
C PRO A 238 61.63 -33.39 33.32
N GLU A 239 61.90 -34.64 32.90
CA GLU A 239 61.60 -35.10 31.55
C GLU A 239 60.09 -35.22 31.33
N ARG A 240 59.35 -35.77 32.30
CA ARG A 240 57.89 -35.84 32.24
C ARG A 240 57.23 -34.46 32.28
N LYS A 241 57.81 -33.48 32.98
CA LYS A 241 57.33 -32.10 32.93
C LYS A 241 57.42 -31.51 31.52
N ASN A 242 58.54 -31.76 30.82
CA ASN A 242 58.72 -31.29 29.45
C ASN A 242 57.71 -31.93 28.48
N GLU A 243 57.40 -33.23 28.64
CA GLU A 243 56.33 -33.88 27.87
C GLU A 243 54.96 -33.25 28.14
N ILE A 244 54.62 -32.98 29.41
CA ILE A 244 53.34 -32.36 29.76
C ILE A 244 53.22 -30.93 29.21
N TYR A 245 54.31 -30.15 29.21
CA TYR A 245 54.33 -28.86 28.53
C TYR A 245 54.06 -28.98 27.04
N GLY A 246 54.61 -30.00 26.37
CA GLY A 246 54.30 -30.33 24.97
C GLY A 246 52.80 -30.59 24.75
N PHE A 247 52.18 -31.42 25.58
CA PHE A 247 50.74 -31.71 25.50
C PHE A 247 49.87 -30.47 25.76
N ILE A 248 50.27 -29.59 26.69
CA ILE A 248 49.58 -28.30 26.90
C ILE A 248 49.70 -27.41 25.66
N GLY A 249 50.87 -27.38 25.01
CA GLY A 249 51.08 -26.65 23.76
C GLY A 249 50.16 -27.17 22.63
N GLU A 250 50.03 -28.48 22.49
CA GLU A 250 49.10 -29.11 21.53
C GLU A 250 47.63 -28.74 21.80
N GLU A 251 47.18 -28.85 23.06
CA GLU A 251 45.81 -28.49 23.46
C GLU A 251 45.50 -26.99 23.24
N LEU A 252 46.47 -26.11 23.52
CA LEU A 252 46.34 -24.67 23.26
C LEU A 252 46.28 -24.36 21.76
N ASN A 253 47.02 -25.10 20.92
CA ASN A 253 46.90 -25.00 19.46
C ASN A 253 45.52 -25.43 18.97
N HIS A 254 44.98 -26.55 19.48
CA HIS A 254 43.61 -26.97 19.18
C HIS A 254 42.58 -25.94 19.65
N LEU A 255 42.75 -25.37 20.84
CA LEU A 255 41.88 -24.32 21.36
C LEU A 255 41.93 -23.04 20.50
N LYS A 256 43.11 -22.65 20.01
CA LYS A 256 43.29 -21.56 19.05
C LYS A 256 42.51 -21.82 17.76
N MET A 257 42.61 -23.02 17.18
CA MET A 257 41.85 -23.39 15.99
C MET A 257 40.32 -23.33 16.21
N VAL A 258 39.83 -23.86 17.33
CA VAL A 258 38.38 -23.83 17.65
C VAL A 258 37.91 -22.40 17.85
N SER A 259 38.70 -21.57 18.53
CA SER A 259 38.42 -20.15 18.72
C SER A 259 38.39 -19.38 17.40
N GLN A 260 39.34 -19.62 16.49
CA GLN A 260 39.34 -19.04 15.15
C GLN A 260 38.10 -19.48 14.34
N ASN A 261 37.70 -20.74 14.45
CA ASN A 261 36.50 -21.24 13.79
C ASN A 261 35.21 -20.59 14.34
N MET A 262 35.13 -20.33 15.65
CA MET A 262 34.04 -19.54 16.25
C MET A 262 34.03 -18.10 15.72
N VAL A 263 35.19 -17.45 15.67
CA VAL A 263 35.36 -16.07 15.18
C VAL A 263 34.90 -15.97 13.73
N LYS A 264 35.35 -16.89 12.87
CA LYS A 264 34.94 -16.98 11.47
C LYS A 264 33.45 -17.23 11.28
N SER A 265 32.86 -18.09 12.12
CA SER A 265 31.41 -18.36 12.10
C SER A 265 30.58 -17.13 12.50
N LEU A 266 31.15 -16.22 13.28
CA LEU A 266 30.50 -14.96 13.70
C LEU A 266 30.73 -13.82 12.70
N GLU A 267 31.91 -13.73 12.07
CA GLU A 267 32.22 -12.75 11.00
C GLU A 267 31.31 -12.89 9.77
N GLU A 268 30.88 -14.11 9.44
CA GLU A 268 29.88 -14.32 8.39
C GLU A 268 28.47 -13.79 8.78
N THR A 269 28.27 -13.31 10.02
CA THR A 269 26.94 -12.96 10.55
C THR A 269 26.81 -11.59 11.25
N THR A 270 27.87 -10.88 11.66
CA THR A 270 27.76 -9.61 12.41
C THR A 270 28.95 -8.64 12.24
N GLU A 271 28.67 -7.33 12.19
CA GLU A 271 29.62 -6.20 12.01
C GLU A 271 30.12 -5.50 13.31
N ASP A 272 29.93 -6.01 14.54
CA ASP A 272 30.32 -5.29 15.80
C ASP A 272 31.10 -6.19 16.81
N PRO A 273 31.90 -5.67 17.77
CA PRO A 273 33.16 -6.27 18.21
C PRO A 273 33.00 -7.27 19.37
N LYS A 274 33.83 -8.31 19.33
CA LYS A 274 33.65 -9.58 20.06
C LYS A 274 34.37 -9.59 21.41
N ALA A 275 33.65 -9.96 22.47
CA ALA A 275 34.18 -10.26 23.82
C ALA A 275 35.23 -11.39 23.86
N HIS A 276 35.38 -12.13 22.76
CA HIS A 276 36.25 -13.32 22.64
C HIS A 276 37.71 -12.99 22.32
N HIS A 277 38.02 -11.77 21.84
CA HIS A 277 39.40 -11.30 21.64
C HIS A 277 40.23 -11.32 22.94
N LEU A 278 39.55 -11.10 24.08
CA LEU A 278 40.15 -11.13 25.42
C LEU A 278 40.62 -12.54 25.82
N VAL A 279 39.99 -13.57 25.27
CA VAL A 279 40.31 -14.98 25.54
C VAL A 279 41.48 -15.43 24.67
N ILE A 280 41.50 -15.07 23.38
CA ILE A 280 42.63 -15.33 22.47
C ILE A 280 43.91 -14.71 23.03
N ARG A 281 43.87 -13.44 23.47
CA ARG A 281 45.03 -12.77 24.09
C ARG A 281 45.56 -13.49 25.32
N LYS A 282 44.68 -14.05 26.16
CA LYS A 282 45.08 -14.80 27.36
C LYS A 282 45.76 -16.12 27.01
N VAL A 283 45.29 -16.79 25.96
CA VAL A 283 45.86 -18.05 25.45
C VAL A 283 47.22 -17.79 24.81
N GLU A 284 47.34 -16.75 23.99
CA GLU A 284 48.61 -16.35 23.36
C GLU A 284 49.67 -15.95 24.40
N GLY A 285 49.29 -15.15 25.41
CA GLY A 285 50.21 -14.76 26.48
C GLY A 285 50.67 -15.94 27.36
N PHE A 286 49.85 -16.99 27.49
CA PHE A 286 50.26 -18.21 28.18
C PHE A 286 51.23 -19.06 27.34
N LEU A 287 50.99 -19.17 26.03
CA LEU A 287 51.86 -19.87 25.08
C LEU A 287 53.25 -19.23 24.98
N GLU A 288 53.33 -17.90 24.91
CA GLU A 288 54.60 -17.15 24.88
C GLU A 288 55.39 -17.34 26.17
N LYS A 289 54.72 -17.31 27.33
CA LYS A 289 55.38 -17.41 28.64
C LYS A 289 56.16 -18.72 28.85
N TYR A 290 55.76 -19.80 28.18
CA TYR A 290 56.37 -21.12 28.32
C TYR A 290 57.13 -21.59 27.07
N ASN A 291 57.33 -20.70 26.08
CA ASN A 291 58.05 -21.01 24.83
C ASN A 291 57.43 -22.18 24.04
N LEU A 292 56.10 -22.28 24.06
CA LEU A 292 55.33 -23.38 23.47
C LEU A 292 54.73 -23.08 22.09
N MET A 293 55.04 -21.90 21.51
CA MET A 293 54.68 -21.61 20.12
C MET A 293 55.68 -22.30 19.18
N GLY A 294 55.17 -23.13 18.27
CA GLY A 294 55.90 -23.50 17.06
C GLY A 294 56.14 -22.26 16.20
N GLU A 295 57.30 -22.19 15.55
CA GLU A 295 57.73 -21.07 14.69
C GLU A 295 56.80 -20.90 13.46
N GLU A 296 55.66 -20.25 13.64
CA GLU A 296 54.90 -19.66 12.53
C GLU A 296 54.12 -18.44 13.05
N LYS A 297 54.80 -17.29 13.03
CA LYS A 297 54.14 -15.99 13.20
C LYS A 297 53.48 -15.60 11.88
N GLU A 298 52.20 -15.94 11.72
CA GLU A 298 51.34 -15.11 10.88
C GLU A 298 50.79 -13.96 11.73
N LEU A 299 51.28 -12.76 11.41
CA LEU A 299 50.73 -11.49 11.87
C LEU A 299 49.29 -11.39 11.41
N ILE A 300 48.34 -11.45 12.35
CA ILE A 300 46.98 -10.96 12.11
C ILE A 300 47.08 -9.44 12.20
N ASP A 301 47.44 -8.83 11.08
CA ASP A 301 47.30 -7.39 10.84
C ASP A 301 45.84 -7.14 10.51
N ASP A 302 45.04 -6.79 11.53
CA ASP A 302 43.68 -6.28 11.34
C ASP A 302 43.48 -5.10 12.29
N ASP A 303 44.25 -4.05 12.05
CA ASP A 303 44.06 -2.74 12.68
C ASP A 303 44.29 -1.63 11.64
N THR A 304 43.82 -1.81 10.40
CA THR A 304 43.66 -0.71 9.44
C THR A 304 42.56 -0.96 8.42
N ALA A 305 41.32 -0.55 8.72
CA ALA A 305 40.45 0.25 7.84
C ALA A 305 39.00 0.24 8.33
N HIS A 306 38.52 1.37 8.85
CA HIS A 306 37.52 2.21 8.17
C HIS A 306 37.06 3.35 9.10
N SER A 307 37.54 4.55 8.76
CA SER A 307 36.76 5.78 8.90
C SER A 307 35.74 5.86 7.76
#